data_AF-A0A7U9GFB7-F1
#
_entry.id   AF-A0A7U9GFB7-F1
#
_cell.length_a   1.000
_cell.length_b   1.000
_cell.length_c   1.000
_cell.angle_alpha   90.00
_cell.angle_beta   90.00
_cell.angle_gamma   90.00
#
_symmetry.space_group_name_H-M   'P 1'
#
loop_
_entity.id
_entity.type
_entity.pdbx_description
1 polymer ?
#
loop_
_entity_poly.entity_id
_entity_poly.type
_entity_poly.pdbx_seq_one_letter_code
_entity_poly.pdbx_strand_id
1 'polypeptide(L)'
;MVVFFANTNIDLFAESLASQLCDVSDGPCRYEGPPMDRAHQHMGLTDVHFNRLVEHLNAAMQDEDITLGARNELLGRLAPLYADIMRLQ
;
A
#
# COMPACT_ATOMS: atom_id res chain seq x y z
N MET A 1 -12.11 7.66 0.25
CA MET A 1 -10.68 7.49 0.58
C MET A 1 -10.10 8.67 1.34
N VAL A 2 -10.30 9.92 0.91
CA VAL A 2 -9.73 11.12 1.58
C VAL A 2 -10.03 11.17 3.09
N VAL A 3 -11.19 10.66 3.53
CA VAL A 3 -11.56 10.60 4.96
C VAL A 3 -10.62 9.75 5.83
N PHE A 4 -9.99 8.70 5.30
CA PHE A 4 -9.06 7.85 6.06
C PHE A 4 -7.75 8.58 6.40
N PHE A 5 -7.39 9.59 5.61
CA PHE A 5 -6.14 10.32 5.73
C PHE A 5 -6.30 11.71 6.34
N ALA A 6 -7.52 12.10 6.73
CA ALA A 6 -7.83 13.46 7.19
C ALA A 6 -7.03 13.89 8.43
N ASN A 7 -6.59 12.93 9.25
CA ASN A 7 -5.80 13.15 10.46
C ASN A 7 -4.41 12.48 10.37
N THR A 8 -3.92 12.23 9.16
CA THR A 8 -2.63 11.59 8.92
C THR A 8 -1.58 12.65 8.59
N ASN A 9 -0.38 12.50 9.16
CA ASN A 9 0.78 13.24 8.65
C ASN A 9 1.13 12.68 7.26
N ILE A 10 0.87 13.48 6.22
CA ILE A 10 0.98 13.03 4.83
C ILE A 10 2.43 12.76 4.41
N ASP A 11 3.39 13.51 4.94
CA ASP A 11 4.81 13.34 4.63
C ASP A 11 5.31 12.01 5.21
N LEU A 12 4.97 11.73 6.47
CA LEU A 12 5.30 10.46 7.12
C LEU A 12 4.63 9.28 6.42
N PHE A 13 3.38 9.45 5.96
CA PHE A 13 2.70 8.41 5.19
C PHE A 13 3.42 8.13 3.87
N ALA A 14 3.79 9.16 3.11
CA ALA A 14 4.49 9.00 1.84
C ALA A 14 5.85 8.29 2.04
N GLU A 15 6.61 8.68 3.05
CA GLU A 15 7.88 8.02 3.42
C GLU A 15 7.67 6.54 3.80
N SER A 16 6.66 6.26 4.62
CA SER A 16 6.35 4.89 5.05
C SER A 16 5.91 4.00 3.89
N LEU A 17 5.06 4.53 3.00
CA LEU A 17 4.63 3.81 1.80
C LEU A 17 5.80 3.57 0.84
N ALA A 18 6.66 4.57 0.62
CA ALA A 18 7.85 4.40 -0.21
C ALA A 18 8.79 3.33 0.37
N SER A 19 9.00 3.32 1.69
CA SER A 19 9.80 2.29 2.35
C SER A 19 9.18 0.89 2.20
N GLN A 20 7.86 0.77 2.35
CA GLN A 20 7.15 -0.51 2.17
C GLN A 20 7.28 -1.02 0.72
N LEU A 21 7.10 -0.14 -0.27
CA LEU A 21 7.24 -0.50 -1.69
C LEU A 21 8.68 -0.90 -2.02
N CYS A 22 9.67 -0.19 -1.49
CA CYS A 22 11.09 -0.52 -1.67
C CYS A 22 11.42 -1.91 -1.09
N ASP A 23 11.02 -2.18 0.14
CA ASP A 23 11.28 -3.46 0.84
C ASP A 23 10.59 -4.64 0.12
N VAL A 24 9.31 -4.50 -0.24
CA VAL A 24 8.54 -5.53 -0.99
C VAL A 24 9.14 -5.81 -2.37
N SER A 25 9.81 -4.83 -2.97
CA SER A 25 10.47 -4.95 -4.27
C SER A 25 11.90 -5.49 -4.19
N ASP A 26 12.31 -6.08 -3.05
CA ASP A 26 13.67 -6.55 -2.78
C ASP A 26 14.73 -5.42 -2.86
N GLY A 27 14.30 -4.18 -2.59
CA GLY A 27 15.19 -3.02 -2.50
C GLY A 27 16.04 -3.03 -1.22
N PRO A 28 17.01 -2.12 -1.10
CA PRO A 28 17.90 -2.07 0.07
C PRO A 28 17.22 -1.49 1.33
N CYS A 29 15.96 -1.05 1.23
CA CYS A 29 15.22 -0.47 2.34
C CYS A 29 14.67 -1.55 3.26
N ARG A 30 14.43 -1.20 4.51
CA ARG A 30 13.70 -2.03 5.46
C ARG A 30 12.52 -1.24 5.99
N TYR A 31 11.31 -1.79 5.87
CA TYR A 31 10.15 -1.18 6.48
C TYR A 31 10.19 -1.38 8.00
N GLU A 32 10.28 -0.26 8.73
CA GLU A 32 10.34 -0.21 10.20
C GLU A 32 8.99 0.19 10.84
N GLY A 33 7.93 0.29 10.02
CA GLY A 33 6.60 0.64 10.51
C GLY A 33 5.88 -0.54 11.17
N PRO A 34 4.67 -0.30 11.71
CA PRO A 34 3.85 -1.37 12.29
C PRO A 34 3.49 -2.43 11.25
N PRO A 35 3.31 -3.70 11.66
CA PRO A 35 2.83 -4.74 10.74
C PRO A 35 1.45 -4.35 10.19
N MET A 36 1.13 -4.84 8.99
CA MET A 36 0.00 -4.35 8.20
C MET A 36 -1.37 -4.50 8.89
N ASP A 37 -1.54 -5.52 9.73
CA ASP A 37 -2.74 -5.70 10.54
C ASP A 37 -2.90 -4.59 11.58
N ARG A 38 -1.82 -4.23 12.28
CA ARG A 38 -1.80 -3.18 13.31
C ARG A 38 -1.85 -1.80 12.69
N ALA A 39 -1.21 -1.62 11.54
CA ALA A 39 -1.23 -0.37 10.78
C ALA A 39 -2.65 0.03 10.36
N HIS A 40 -3.51 -0.95 10.05
CA HIS A 40 -4.84 -0.72 9.50
C HIS A 40 -5.99 -1.08 10.45
N GLN A 41 -5.72 -1.62 11.65
CA GLN A 41 -6.75 -2.13 12.57
C GLN A 41 -7.91 -1.15 12.83
N HIS A 42 -9.13 -1.66 12.88
CA HIS A 42 -10.35 -0.92 13.23
C HIS A 42 -10.62 0.35 12.40
N MET A 43 -10.09 0.42 11.18
CA MET A 43 -10.37 1.51 10.25
C MET A 43 -11.70 1.34 9.50
N GLY A 44 -12.31 0.14 9.56
CA GLY A 44 -13.52 -0.17 8.78
C GLY A 44 -13.23 -0.30 7.29
N LEU A 45 -12.06 -0.84 6.94
CA LEU A 45 -11.72 -1.11 5.56
C LEU A 45 -12.62 -2.23 5.01
N THR A 46 -12.91 -2.13 3.71
CA THR A 46 -13.67 -3.13 2.97
C THR A 46 -12.93 -3.40 1.67
N ASP A 47 -13.32 -4.44 0.96
CA ASP A 47 -12.76 -4.79 -0.36
C ASP A 47 -12.82 -3.59 -1.32
N VAL A 48 -13.88 -2.77 -1.22
CA VAL A 48 -14.01 -1.55 -2.02
C VAL A 48 -12.87 -0.58 -1.73
N HIS A 49 -12.50 -0.38 -0.47
CA HIS A 49 -11.42 0.52 -0.08
C HIS A 49 -10.05 -0.02 -0.55
N PHE A 50 -9.82 -1.32 -0.36
CA PHE A 50 -8.57 -1.96 -0.77
C PHE A 50 -8.40 -1.93 -2.30
N ASN A 51 -9.44 -2.33 -3.04
CA ASN A 51 -9.40 -2.34 -4.51
C ASN A 51 -9.18 -0.94 -5.07
N ARG A 52 -9.79 0.08 -4.46
CA ARG A 52 -9.56 1.48 -4.85
C ARG A 52 -8.12 1.95 -4.63
N LEU A 53 -7.45 1.49 -3.58
CA LEU A 53 -6.01 1.75 -3.39
C LEU A 53 -5.17 1.08 -4.48
N VAL A 54 -5.47 -0.18 -4.80
CA VAL A 54 -4.81 -0.92 -5.89
C VAL A 54 -4.99 -0.20 -7.22
N GLU A 55 -6.19 0.28 -7.53
CA GLU A 55 -6.46 1.08 -8.73
C GLU A 55 -5.62 2.36 -8.79
N HIS A 56 -5.50 3.09 -7.67
CA HIS A 56 -4.69 4.31 -7.61
C HIS A 56 -3.20 4.03 -7.78
N LEU A 57 -2.66 3.01 -7.11
CA LEU A 57 -1.27 2.63 -7.27
C LEU A 57 -0.99 2.22 -8.72
N ASN A 58 -1.89 1.44 -9.32
CA ASN A 58 -1.76 1.00 -10.69
C ASN A 58 -1.87 2.16 -11.71
N ALA A 59 -2.67 3.18 -11.43
CA ALA A 59 -2.75 4.40 -12.24
C ALA A 59 -1.47 5.24 -12.10
N ALA A 60 -0.96 5.45 -10.88
CA ALA A 60 0.28 6.18 -10.66
C ALA A 60 1.47 5.54 -11.40
N MET A 61 1.57 4.21 -11.40
CA MET A 61 2.61 3.52 -12.17
C MET A 61 2.43 3.62 -13.69
N GLN A 62 1.20 3.82 -14.18
CA GLN A 62 0.96 4.09 -15.61
C GLN A 62 1.42 5.49 -15.99
N ASP A 63 1.13 6.47 -15.15
CA ASP A 63 1.51 7.86 -15.37
C ASP A 63 3.05 8.04 -15.39
N GLU A 64 3.77 7.16 -14.69
CA GLU A 64 5.24 7.07 -14.68
C GLU A 64 5.82 6.11 -15.75
N ASP A 65 5.01 5.68 -16.73
CA ASP A 65 5.41 4.81 -17.84
C ASP A 65 6.07 3.47 -17.41
N ILE A 66 5.71 2.95 -16.24
CA ILE A 66 6.24 1.67 -15.76
C ILE A 66 5.62 0.53 -16.60
N THR A 67 6.49 -0.35 -17.11
CA THR A 67 6.07 -1.48 -17.95
C THR A 67 5.00 -2.34 -17.26
N LEU A 68 4.05 -2.86 -18.05
CA LEU A 68 2.99 -3.75 -17.54
C LEU A 68 3.55 -4.94 -16.75
N GLY A 69 4.68 -5.51 -17.20
CA GLY A 69 5.36 -6.61 -16.50
C GLY A 69 5.79 -6.22 -15.10
N ALA A 70 6.52 -5.11 -14.95
CA ALA A 70 6.99 -4.62 -13.65
C ALA A 70 5.82 -4.23 -12.73
N ARG A 71 4.76 -3.61 -13.28
CA ARG A 71 3.54 -3.30 -12.52
C ARG A 71 2.86 -4.55 -11.95
N ASN A 72 2.66 -5.56 -12.79
CA ASN A 72 2.04 -6.81 -12.37
C ASN A 72 2.90 -7.56 -11.35
N GLU A 73 4.22 -7.52 -11.49
CA GLU A 73 5.14 -8.10 -10.50
C GLU A 73 4.98 -7.42 -9.14
N LEU A 74 5.05 -6.08 -9.09
CA LEU A 74 4.90 -5.34 -7.84
C LEU A 74 3.53 -5.57 -7.18
N LEU A 75 2.45 -5.50 -7.96
CA LEU A 75 1.10 -5.77 -7.44
C LEU A 75 0.95 -7.20 -6.95
N GLY A 76 1.57 -8.17 -7.62
CA GLY A 76 1.60 -9.56 -7.19
C GLY A 76 2.33 -9.75 -5.86
N ARG A 77 3.43 -9.01 -5.63
CA ARG A 77 4.18 -9.01 -4.37
C ARG A 77 3.41 -8.33 -3.23
N LEU A 78 2.59 -7.32 -3.52
CA LEU A 78 1.75 -6.63 -2.53
C LEU A 78 0.48 -7.42 -2.18
N ALA A 79 -0.04 -8.26 -3.08
CA ALA A 79 -1.30 -8.96 -2.90
C ALA A 79 -1.43 -9.76 -1.58
N PRO A 80 -0.39 -10.46 -1.07
CA PRO A 80 -0.46 -11.17 0.21
C PRO A 80 -0.78 -10.27 1.41
N LEU A 81 -0.42 -8.98 1.36
CA LEU A 81 -0.69 -8.02 2.44
C LEU A 81 -2.19 -7.82 2.67
N TYR A 82 -3.04 -8.15 1.70
CA TYR A 82 -4.49 -8.11 1.85
C TYR A 82 -4.97 -8.87 3.09
N ALA A 83 -4.44 -10.08 3.32
CA ALA A 83 -4.87 -10.92 4.43
C ALA A 83 -4.55 -10.26 5.78
N ASP A 84 -3.38 -9.62 5.91
CA ASP A 84 -3.01 -8.89 7.13
C ASP A 84 -3.82 -7.61 7.29
N ILE A 85 -3.98 -6.82 6.23
CA ILE A 85 -4.77 -5.58 6.25
C ILE A 85 -6.20 -5.88 6.70
N MET A 86 -6.83 -6.93 6.16
CA MET A 86 -8.22 -7.27 6.48
C MET A 86 -8.40 -7.98 7.83
N ARG A 87 -7.32 -8.45 8.47
CA ARG A 87 -7.40 -9.33 9.66
C ARG A 87 -8.08 -8.69 10.87
N LEU A 88 -7.97 -7.37 11.03
CA LEU A 88 -8.47 -6.61 12.19
C LEU A 88 -9.45 -5.50 11.78
N GLN A 89 -10.11 -5.65 10.63
CA GLN A 89 -11.11 -4.69 10.14
C GLN A 89 -12.48 -4.91 10.77
#